data_AF-A0A7C7VR88-F1
#
_entry.id   AF-A0A7C7VR88-F1
#
_cell.length_a   1.000
_cell.length_b   1.000
_cell.length_c   1.000
_cell.angle_alpha   90.00
_cell.angle_beta   90.00
_cell.angle_gamma   90.00
#
_symmetry.space_group_name_H-M   'P 1'
#
loop_
_entity.id
_entity.type
_entity.pdbx_description
1 polymer ?
#
loop_
_entity_poly.entity_id
_entity_poly.type
_entity_poly.pdbx_seq_one_letter_code
_entity_poly.pdbx_strand_id
1 'polypeptide(L)'
;MNTKAEKNVDIIIPVYNEEDVVKNTHTRICAAIDELPYQFTIYYIDDGSTDGTLVSLNELNDSRITVIELSRNFGHQAALTAG
;
A
#
# COMPACT_ATOMS: atom_id res chain seq x y z
N MET A 1 -31.15 -14.51 -7.27
CA MET A 1 -30.21 -13.70 -6.46
C MET A 1 -28.82 -14.00 -6.96
N ASN A 2 -28.19 -13.08 -7.70
CA ASN A 2 -26.89 -13.32 -8.33
C ASN A 2 -25.81 -13.10 -7.28
N THR A 3 -25.22 -14.18 -6.77
CA THR A 3 -23.99 -14.20 -5.96
C THR A 3 -22.83 -13.81 -6.87
N LYS A 4 -22.64 -12.51 -7.11
CA LYS A 4 -21.42 -12.02 -7.73
C LYS A 4 -20.34 -12.22 -6.68
N ALA A 5 -19.41 -13.16 -6.89
CA ALA A 5 -18.23 -13.26 -6.06
C ALA A 5 -17.57 -11.88 -6.04
N GLU A 6 -17.57 -11.23 -4.89
CA GLU A 6 -16.81 -10.02 -4.66
C GLU A 6 -15.36 -10.37 -5.01
N LYS A 7 -14.85 -9.79 -6.09
CA LYS A 7 -13.49 -10.09 -6.53
C LYS A 7 -12.55 -9.25 -5.67
N ASN A 8 -11.53 -9.88 -5.13
CA ASN A 8 -10.50 -9.21 -4.35
C ASN A 8 -9.43 -8.65 -5.29
N VAL A 9 -8.91 -7.48 -4.97
CA VAL A 9 -7.80 -6.82 -5.68
C VAL A 9 -6.77 -6.38 -4.65
N ASP A 10 -5.56 -6.91 -4.79
CA ASP A 10 -4.43 -6.53 -3.96
C ASP A 10 -3.57 -5.50 -4.71
N ILE A 11 -3.32 -4.36 -4.07
CA ILE A 11 -2.50 -3.26 -4.58
C ILE A 11 -1.19 -3.26 -3.82
N ILE A 12 -0.09 -3.55 -4.51
CA ILE A 12 1.26 -3.58 -3.91
C ILE A 12 1.99 -2.30 -4.28
N ILE A 13 2.47 -1.56 -3.27
CA ILE A 13 3.09 -0.25 -3.42
C ILE A 13 4.44 -0.27 -2.71
N PRO A 14 5.56 -0.40 -3.45
CA PRO A 14 6.88 -0.21 -2.86
C PRO A 14 7.07 1.26 -2.49
N VAL A 15 7.64 1.51 -1.32
CA VAL A 15 7.91 2.84 -0.79
C VAL A 15 9.34 2.91 -0.24
N TYR A 16 10.02 4.00 -0.51
CA TYR A 16 11.37 4.28 -0.01
C TYR A 16 11.59 5.79 0.05
N ASN A 17 11.71 6.33 1.25
CA ASN A 17 11.90 7.77 1.49
C ASN A 17 10.85 8.68 0.82
N GLU A 18 9.56 8.42 1.09
CA GLU A 18 8.39 9.09 0.52
C GLU A 18 7.53 9.80 1.60
N GLU A 19 8.13 10.25 2.72
CA GLU A 19 7.40 10.81 3.87
C GLU A 19 6.43 11.95 3.50
N ASP A 20 6.82 12.80 2.56
CA ASP A 20 6.06 13.98 2.15
C ASP A 20 4.85 13.66 1.27
N VAL A 21 4.86 12.50 0.58
CA VAL A 21 3.87 12.20 -0.48
C VAL A 21 2.97 11.03 -0.15
N VAL A 22 3.38 10.12 0.75
CA VAL A 22 2.67 8.85 0.98
C VAL A 22 1.21 9.05 1.39
N LYS A 23 0.91 10.08 2.19
CA LYS A 23 -0.45 10.41 2.61
C LYS A 23 -1.33 10.87 1.44
N ASN A 24 -0.82 11.76 0.60
CA ASN A 24 -1.54 12.25 -0.57
C ASN A 24 -1.74 11.15 -1.62
N THR A 25 -0.74 10.30 -1.81
CA THR A 25 -0.82 9.13 -2.68
C THR A 25 -1.92 8.18 -2.21
N HIS A 26 -1.98 7.89 -0.91
CA HIS A 26 -3.03 7.05 -0.33
C HIS A 26 -4.43 7.63 -0.57
N THR A 27 -4.64 8.92 -0.31
CA THR A 27 -5.92 9.60 -0.56
C THR A 27 -6.37 9.47 -2.02
N ARG A 28 -5.44 9.65 -2.97
CA ARG A 28 -5.75 9.55 -4.40
C ARG A 28 -6.06 8.12 -4.84
N ILE A 29 -5.38 7.13 -4.25
CA ILE A 29 -5.69 5.71 -4.50
C ILE A 29 -7.10 5.41 -4.01
N CYS A 30 -7.44 5.78 -2.77
CA CYS A 30 -8.78 5.57 -2.21
C CYS A 30 -9.86 6.17 -3.12
N ALA A 31 -9.70 7.43 -3.53
CA ALA A 31 -10.64 8.10 -4.42
C ALA A 31 -10.83 7.38 -5.77
N ALA A 32 -9.79 6.69 -6.27
CA ALA A 32 -9.87 5.94 -7.52
C ALA A 32 -10.52 4.56 -7.37
N ILE A 33 -10.42 3.94 -6.20
CA ILE A 33 -10.87 2.56 -5.96
C ILE A 33 -12.23 2.46 -5.25
N ASP A 34 -12.64 3.49 -4.50
CA ASP A 34 -13.85 3.48 -3.68
C ASP A 34 -15.15 3.32 -4.52
N GLU A 35 -15.13 3.70 -5.79
CA GLU A 35 -16.27 3.55 -6.70
C GLU A 35 -16.32 2.19 -7.42
N LEU A 36 -15.29 1.35 -7.24
CA LEU A 36 -15.17 0.08 -7.95
C LEU A 36 -15.83 -1.07 -7.17
N PRO A 37 -16.48 -2.03 -7.85
CA PRO A 37 -17.16 -3.15 -7.20
C PRO A 37 -16.19 -4.29 -6.83
N TYR A 38 -15.14 -3.98 -6.07
CA TYR A 38 -14.08 -4.89 -5.63
C TYR A 38 -13.75 -4.68 -4.16
N GLN A 39 -13.25 -5.74 -3.50
CA GLN A 39 -12.65 -5.63 -2.17
C GLN A 39 -11.16 -5.40 -2.34
N PHE A 40 -10.64 -4.29 -1.81
CA PHE A 40 -9.25 -3.90 -1.97
C PHE A 40 -8.45 -4.13 -0.69
N THR A 41 -7.22 -4.63 -0.87
CA THR A 41 -6.15 -4.58 0.14
C THR A 41 -5.00 -3.77 -0.43
N ILE A 42 -4.39 -2.90 0.37
CA ILE A 42 -3.24 -2.08 -0.02
C ILE A 42 -2.04 -2.50 0.81
N TYR A 43 -1.05 -3.07 0.15
CA TYR A 43 0.22 -3.47 0.74
C TYR A 43 1.27 -2.40 0.46
N TYR A 44 1.69 -1.67 1.50
CA TYR A 44 2.86 -0.81 1.42
C TYR A 44 4.11 -1.60 1.82
N ILE A 45 5.05 -1.75 0.87
CA ILE A 45 6.30 -2.48 1.09
C ILE A 45 7.42 -1.45 1.29
N ASP A 46 7.78 -1.19 2.54
CA ASP A 46 8.88 -0.27 2.87
C ASP A 46 10.23 -0.96 2.64
N ASP A 47 11.01 -0.45 1.69
CA ASP A 47 12.34 -0.98 1.30
C ASP A 47 13.47 -0.36 2.14
N GLY A 48 13.25 -0.26 3.45
CA GLY A 48 14.22 0.25 4.41
C GLY A 48 14.36 1.78 4.35
N SER A 49 13.23 2.49 4.43
CA SER A 49 13.24 3.96 4.51
C SER A 49 14.02 4.43 5.73
N THR A 50 14.70 5.56 5.56
CA THR A 50 15.52 6.21 6.60
C THR A 50 14.95 7.54 7.07
N ASP A 51 13.82 7.96 6.48
CA ASP A 51 13.04 9.13 6.83
C ASP A 51 11.75 8.76 7.59
N GLY A 52 10.80 9.67 7.70
CA GLY A 52 9.49 9.49 8.33
C GLY A 52 8.45 8.70 7.53
N THR A 53 8.83 7.98 6.46
CA THR A 53 7.89 7.22 5.62
C THR A 53 7.10 6.19 6.43
N LEU A 54 7.78 5.38 7.23
CA LEU A 54 7.15 4.34 8.04
C LEU A 54 6.20 4.94 9.08
N VAL A 55 6.58 6.07 9.69
CA VAL A 55 5.71 6.80 10.64
C VAL A 55 4.46 7.29 9.91
N SER A 56 4.64 7.92 8.74
CA SER A 56 3.54 8.45 7.95
C SER A 56 2.57 7.37 7.47
N LEU A 57 3.06 6.17 7.15
CA LEU A 57 2.25 5.00 6.81
C LEU A 57 1.44 4.48 8.00
N ASN A 58 2.06 4.39 9.18
CA ASN A 58 1.39 3.93 10.40
C ASN A 58 0.33 4.92 10.92
N GLU A 59 0.41 6.20 10.52
CA GLU A 59 -0.60 7.22 10.81
C GLU A 59 -1.81 7.16 9.87
N LEU A 60 -1.77 6.38 8.78
CA LEU A 60 -2.91 6.20 7.89
C LEU A 60 -3.98 5.36 8.57
N ASN A 61 -5.17 5.94 8.76
CA ASN A 61 -6.30 5.26 9.35
C ASN A 61 -7.22 4.68 8.25
N ASP A 62 -6.79 3.58 7.63
CA ASP A 62 -7.58 2.81 6.67
C ASP A 62 -7.42 1.31 6.94
N SER A 63 -8.54 0.61 7.17
CA SER A 63 -8.57 -0.83 7.47
C SER A 63 -8.10 -1.73 6.33
N ARG A 64 -7.96 -1.19 5.11
CA ARG A 64 -7.47 -1.90 3.93
C ARG A 64 -5.94 -1.93 3.87
N ILE A 65 -5.25 -1.18 4.72
CA ILE A 65 -3.79 -1.07 4.69
C ILE A 65 -3.13 -2.24 5.42
N THR A 66 -2.07 -2.77 4.81
CA THR A 66 -1.05 -3.60 5.44
C THR A 66 0.32 -3.01 5.12
N VAL A 67 1.15 -2.77 6.15
CA VAL A 67 2.52 -2.27 5.98
C VAL A 67 3.49 -3.42 6.23
N ILE A 68 4.43 -3.62 5.30
CA ILE A 68 5.48 -4.63 5.38
C ILE A 68 6.82 -3.91 5.29
N GLU A 69 7.62 -4.00 6.35
CA GLU A 69 8.98 -3.45 6.40
C GLU A 69 10.01 -4.53 6.01
N LEU A 70 10.84 -4.25 5.02
CA LEU A 70 11.93 -5.15 4.63
C LEU A 70 13.14 -4.91 5.52
N SER A 71 13.64 -5.99 6.15
CA SER A 71 14.78 -5.97 7.10
C SER A 71 16.11 -5.37 6.59
N ARG A 72 16.23 -5.09 5.30
CA ARG A 72 17.35 -4.43 4.62
C ARG A 72 16.88 -3.94 3.25
N ASN A 73 17.45 -2.85 2.74
CA ASN A 73 17.19 -2.39 1.38
C ASN A 73 17.67 -3.48 0.39
N PHE A 74 16.74 -4.15 -0.29
CA PHE A 74 17.06 -5.20 -1.26
C PHE A 74 17.12 -4.67 -2.69
N GLY A 75 16.90 -3.37 -2.89
CA GLY A 75 16.82 -2.72 -4.19
C GLY A 75 15.50 -3.01 -4.91
N HIS A 76 15.14 -2.10 -5.82
CA HIS A 76 13.86 -2.03 -6.55
C HIS A 76 13.33 -3.34 -7.18
N GLN A 77 14.19 -4.34 -7.39
CA GLN A 77 13.82 -5.64 -7.97
C GLN A 77 13.29 -6.66 -6.95
N ALA A 78 13.56 -6.50 -5.65
CA ALA A 78 13.11 -7.44 -4.62
C ALA A 78 11.72 -7.07 -4.04
N ALA A 79 11.38 -5.78 -4.02
CA ALA A 79 10.07 -5.32 -3.55
C ALA A 79 8.92 -5.79 -4.46
N LEU A 80 9.19 -6.04 -5.75
CA LEU A 80 8.22 -6.57 -6.72
C LEU A 80 7.98 -8.08 -6.60
N THR A 81 8.89 -8.85 -5.99
CA THR A 81 8.78 -10.32 -5.89
C THR A 81 8.10 -10.79 -4.61
N ALA A 82 7.86 -9.90 -3.66
CA ALA A 82 7.23 -10.19 -2.37
C ALA A 82 5.70 -10.01 -2.39
N GLY A 83 5.15 -9.44 -3.47
CA GLY A 83 3.71 -9.25 -3.69
C GLY A 83 3.11 -10.29 -4.62
#